data_AF-B7LFT6-F1
#
_entry.id   AF-B7LFT6-F1
#
_cell.length_a   1.000
_cell.length_b   1.000
_cell.length_c   1.000
_cell.angle_alpha   90.00
_cell.angle_beta   90.00
_cell.angle_gamma   90.00
#
_symmetry.space_group_name_H-M   'P 1'
#
loop_
_entity.id
_entity.type
_entity.pdbx_description
1 polymer ?
#
loop_
_entity_poly.entity_id
_entity_poly.type
_entity_poly.pdbx_seq_one_letter_code
_entity_poly.pdbx_strand_id
1 'polypeptide(L)'
;MHPVERKSQSAPARLITRYRKQLPYINFYRFCQLLEQSQPDQPPIGSGWQARQEAVRFCPYPGMGFPASEIKDAVIPEESHLPPIVHVTFMGLYGVTSPLPAHYISDIAQQREGHEAAADFLDIFSHRLITQYYRIWRKYSYPATFEAGGQDKTSQYLLGLARLGIPGCAQNIATPVSRFLALLPLMLLPGRTAEGLTSLVTLLAPGTQARVWHHDRRRIPLKTPLTMRVHHPVSLKSRPVMGDHATDVNGQVLLQLSTQTGSEVQGWLPGGHLYSDLLALLHVYLGSRLDVRLQLCVERSLLPDARLSCRPAAGSPQLGRTAVMRTQAKIATSAARVMTISLGRYQRVQEHYQRKETQENGDYRW
;
A
#
# COMPACT_ATOMS: atom_id res chain seq x y z
N MET A 1 -54.25 -11.91 -7.42
CA MET A 1 -53.11 -11.01 -7.73
C MET A 1 -51.94 -11.43 -6.85
N HIS A 2 -51.03 -12.26 -7.38
CA HIS A 2 -49.77 -12.52 -6.69
C HIS A 2 -48.89 -11.28 -6.79
N PRO A 3 -48.24 -10.82 -5.70
CA PRO A 3 -47.31 -9.72 -5.77
C PRO A 3 -46.12 -10.20 -6.59
N VAL A 4 -45.91 -9.60 -7.76
CA VAL A 4 -44.71 -9.81 -8.56
C VAL A 4 -43.57 -9.18 -7.77
N GLU A 5 -42.86 -9.98 -6.98
CA GLU A 5 -41.57 -9.61 -6.42
C GLU A 5 -40.67 -9.21 -7.59
N ARG A 6 -40.51 -7.90 -7.81
CA ARG A 6 -39.51 -7.38 -8.76
C ARG A 6 -38.15 -7.83 -8.24
N LYS A 7 -37.62 -8.91 -8.81
CA LYS A 7 -36.24 -9.33 -8.62
C LYS A 7 -35.35 -8.11 -8.81
N SER A 8 -34.51 -7.85 -7.81
CA SER A 8 -33.57 -6.75 -7.83
C SER A 8 -32.75 -6.79 -9.12
N GLN A 9 -32.84 -5.75 -9.95
CA GLN A 9 -32.02 -5.63 -11.17
C GLN A 9 -30.54 -5.83 -10.84
N SER A 10 -29.82 -6.53 -11.73
CA SER A 10 -28.39 -6.77 -11.58
C SER A 10 -27.62 -5.44 -11.48
N ALA A 11 -26.52 -5.42 -10.70
CA ALA A 11 -25.64 -4.26 -10.56
C ALA A 11 -25.23 -3.60 -11.90
N PRO A 12 -24.83 -4.35 -12.95
CA PRO A 12 -24.51 -3.78 -14.26
C PRO A 12 -25.73 -3.15 -14.93
N ALA A 13 -26.92 -3.77 -14.84
CA ALA A 13 -28.15 -3.20 -15.39
C ALA A 13 -28.52 -1.86 -14.72
N ARG A 14 -28.29 -1.71 -13.40
CA ARG A 14 -28.49 -0.45 -12.68
C ARG A 14 -27.51 0.63 -13.13
N LEU A 15 -26.24 0.29 -13.29
CA LEU A 15 -25.21 1.21 -13.76
C LEU A 15 -25.51 1.67 -15.19
N ILE A 16 -25.82 0.73 -16.09
CA ILE A 16 -26.20 1.01 -17.47
C ILE A 16 -27.46 1.90 -17.53
N THR A 17 -28.47 1.62 -16.69
CA THR A 17 -29.67 2.46 -16.61
C THR A 17 -29.35 3.88 -16.16
N ARG A 18 -28.48 4.02 -15.14
CA ARG A 18 -28.06 5.33 -14.61
C ARG A 18 -27.29 6.17 -15.62
N TYR A 19 -26.42 5.53 -16.41
CA TYR A 19 -25.55 6.20 -17.37
C TYR A 19 -26.07 6.16 -18.81
N ARG A 20 -27.29 5.66 -19.06
CA ARG A 20 -27.81 5.42 -20.42
C ARG A 20 -27.67 6.60 -21.38
N LYS A 21 -27.95 7.81 -20.91
CA LYS A 21 -27.83 9.06 -21.70
C LYS A 21 -26.38 9.52 -21.91
N GLN A 22 -25.46 9.07 -21.07
CA GLN A 22 -24.05 9.46 -21.08
C GLN A 22 -23.15 8.39 -21.73
N LEU A 23 -23.64 7.17 -21.96
CA LEU A 23 -22.88 6.07 -22.55
C LEU A 23 -22.09 6.46 -23.82
N PRO A 24 -22.68 7.20 -24.79
CA PRO A 24 -21.93 7.62 -25.99
C PRO A 24 -20.75 8.56 -25.70
N TYR A 25 -20.75 9.24 -24.56
CA TYR A 25 -19.70 10.19 -24.17
C TYR A 25 -18.64 9.57 -23.25
N ILE A 26 -18.82 8.31 -22.85
CA ILE A 26 -17.89 7.61 -21.95
C ILE A 26 -16.91 6.80 -22.80
N ASN A 27 -15.61 6.92 -22.50
CA ASN A 27 -14.59 6.06 -23.09
C ASN A 27 -14.79 4.60 -22.68
N PHE A 28 -14.64 3.67 -23.61
CA PHE A 28 -14.84 2.23 -23.42
C PHE A 28 -14.03 1.66 -22.25
N TYR A 29 -12.76 2.03 -22.10
CA TYR A 29 -11.94 1.56 -20.98
C TYR A 29 -12.50 2.01 -19.64
N ARG A 30 -12.94 3.27 -19.56
CA ARG A 30 -13.53 3.82 -18.33
C ARG A 30 -14.87 3.15 -18.02
N PHE A 31 -15.67 2.86 -19.02
CA PHE A 31 -16.92 2.11 -18.86
C PHE A 31 -16.66 0.71 -18.28
N CYS A 32 -15.71 -0.04 -18.83
CA CYS A 32 -15.33 -1.36 -18.33
C CYS A 32 -14.78 -1.31 -16.89
N GLN A 33 -13.96 -0.29 -16.55
CA GLN A 33 -13.51 -0.08 -15.17
C GLN A 33 -14.67 0.15 -14.19
N LEU A 34 -15.66 0.97 -14.59
CA LEU A 34 -16.83 1.26 -13.76
C LEU A 34 -17.70 0.01 -13.56
N LEU A 35 -17.81 -0.83 -14.60
CA LEU A 35 -18.48 -2.13 -14.48
C LEU A 35 -17.78 -3.03 -13.46
N GLU A 36 -16.45 -3.16 -13.56
CA GLU A 36 -15.66 -3.97 -12.62
C GLU A 36 -15.75 -3.44 -11.18
N GLN A 37 -15.74 -2.12 -10.98
CA GLN A 37 -15.94 -1.50 -9.66
C GLN A 37 -17.35 -1.73 -9.09
N SER A 38 -18.36 -1.89 -9.95
CA SER A 38 -19.73 -2.18 -9.51
C SER A 38 -19.93 -3.62 -9.04
N GLN A 39 -19.00 -4.52 -9.37
CA GLN A 39 -19.04 -5.95 -9.05
C GLN A 39 -17.66 -6.47 -8.62
N PRO A 40 -17.18 -6.10 -7.42
CA PRO A 40 -15.85 -6.49 -6.95
C PRO A 40 -15.68 -8.00 -6.76
N ASP A 41 -16.78 -8.72 -6.50
CA ASP A 41 -16.76 -10.17 -6.27
C ASP A 41 -16.74 -11.01 -7.55
N GLN A 42 -16.96 -10.38 -8.72
CA GLN A 42 -16.95 -11.09 -10.00
C GLN A 42 -15.57 -11.08 -10.66
N PRO A 43 -15.22 -12.14 -11.42
CA PRO A 43 -13.96 -12.16 -12.14
C PRO A 43 -13.95 -11.00 -13.17
N PRO A 44 -12.78 -10.39 -13.42
CA PRO A 44 -12.69 -9.28 -14.36
C PRO A 44 -13.16 -9.68 -15.76
N ILE A 45 -13.62 -8.70 -16.54
CA ILE A 45 -14.25 -8.93 -17.85
C ILE A 45 -13.30 -9.76 -18.73
N GLY A 46 -13.77 -10.88 -19.30
CA GLY A 46 -12.97 -11.79 -20.13
C GLY A 46 -12.13 -12.85 -19.43
N SER A 47 -12.28 -13.00 -18.11
CA SER A 47 -11.55 -14.03 -17.34
C SER A 47 -12.18 -15.40 -17.55
N GLY A 48 -13.50 -15.42 -17.74
CA GLY A 48 -14.26 -16.63 -17.95
C GLY A 48 -14.10 -17.16 -19.37
N TRP A 49 -14.29 -18.48 -19.50
CA TRP A 49 -14.48 -19.12 -20.80
C TRP A 49 -15.95 -19.08 -21.24
N GLN A 50 -16.89 -18.93 -20.29
CA GLN A 50 -18.33 -18.89 -20.55
C GLN A 50 -18.81 -17.45 -20.80
N ALA A 51 -19.08 -17.10 -22.05
CA ALA A 51 -19.65 -15.80 -22.42
C ALA A 51 -21.03 -15.52 -21.78
N ARG A 52 -21.75 -16.57 -21.35
CA ARG A 52 -23.03 -16.43 -20.64
C ARG A 52 -22.87 -15.94 -19.20
N GLN A 53 -21.72 -16.16 -18.58
CA GLN A 53 -21.43 -15.75 -17.20
C GLN A 53 -20.77 -14.37 -17.12
N GLU A 54 -20.46 -13.75 -18.25
CA GLU A 54 -19.91 -12.41 -18.28
C GLU A 54 -20.96 -11.36 -17.88
N ALA A 55 -20.52 -10.31 -17.18
CA ALA A 55 -21.41 -9.29 -16.66
C ALA A 55 -22.17 -8.52 -17.74
N VAL A 56 -21.59 -8.42 -18.94
CA VAL A 56 -22.10 -7.69 -20.11
C VAL A 56 -21.66 -8.41 -21.39
N ARG A 57 -22.52 -8.43 -22.41
CA ARG A 57 -22.16 -8.84 -23.77
C ARG A 57 -21.84 -7.61 -24.62
N PHE A 58 -20.69 -7.65 -25.29
CA PHE A 58 -20.30 -6.62 -26.25
C PHE A 58 -20.63 -7.10 -27.65
N CYS A 59 -21.59 -6.44 -28.31
CA CYS A 59 -22.00 -6.75 -29.67
C CYS A 59 -21.68 -5.58 -30.60
N PRO A 60 -21.20 -5.80 -31.83
CA PRO A 60 -21.05 -4.74 -32.80
C PRO A 60 -22.39 -4.08 -33.16
N TYR A 61 -22.38 -2.77 -33.42
CA TYR A 61 -23.56 -2.09 -33.96
C TYR A 61 -23.69 -2.36 -35.48
N PRO A 62 -24.84 -2.87 -35.97
CA PRO A 62 -24.98 -3.28 -37.37
C PRO A 62 -25.08 -2.11 -38.37
N GLY A 63 -25.36 -0.90 -37.91
CA GLY A 63 -25.52 0.24 -38.81
C GLY A 63 -24.23 0.65 -39.52
N MET A 64 -24.33 1.09 -40.77
CA MET A 64 -23.20 1.49 -41.63
C MET A 64 -22.84 2.99 -41.55
N GLY A 65 -23.47 3.75 -40.65
CA GLY A 65 -23.19 5.17 -40.48
C GLY A 65 -21.88 5.43 -39.74
N PHE A 66 -21.19 6.53 -40.06
CA PHE A 66 -19.95 6.91 -39.38
C PHE A 66 -20.15 6.95 -37.84
N PRO A 67 -19.30 6.28 -37.05
CA PRO A 67 -19.49 6.19 -35.61
C PRO A 67 -19.17 7.50 -34.91
N ALA A 68 -20.12 8.03 -34.14
CA ALA A 68 -19.92 9.24 -33.33
C ALA A 68 -19.26 8.97 -31.97
N SER A 69 -19.24 7.71 -31.52
CA SER A 69 -18.77 7.28 -30.20
C SER A 69 -18.39 5.80 -30.21
N GLU A 70 -17.50 5.37 -29.30
CA GLU A 70 -17.08 3.96 -29.16
C GLU A 70 -18.23 3.05 -28.71
N ILE A 71 -19.09 3.55 -27.82
CA ILE A 71 -20.30 2.89 -27.33
C ILE A 71 -21.50 3.60 -27.97
N LYS A 72 -22.37 2.85 -28.66
CA LYS A 72 -23.56 3.41 -29.31
C LYS A 72 -24.74 3.50 -28.34
N ASP A 73 -25.08 2.39 -27.72
CA ASP A 73 -26.13 2.26 -26.73
C ASP A 73 -25.95 0.97 -25.90
N ALA A 74 -26.89 0.74 -25.00
CA ALA A 74 -26.98 -0.51 -24.26
C ALA A 74 -28.45 -0.94 -24.12
N VAL A 75 -28.69 -2.22 -24.31
CA VAL A 75 -29.99 -2.89 -24.21
C VAL A 75 -29.97 -3.81 -22.98
N ILE A 76 -30.99 -3.68 -22.14
CA ILE A 76 -31.18 -4.56 -20.99
C ILE A 76 -32.28 -5.55 -21.40
N PRO A 77 -31.97 -6.85 -21.52
CA PRO A 77 -32.98 -7.87 -21.81
C PRO A 77 -34.10 -7.87 -20.75
N GLU A 78 -35.34 -8.14 -21.17
CA GLU A 78 -36.48 -8.29 -20.25
C GLU A 78 -36.30 -9.50 -19.32
N GLU A 79 -35.60 -10.51 -19.82
CA GLU A 79 -35.21 -11.69 -19.10
C GLU A 79 -34.06 -11.40 -18.12
N SER A 80 -34.38 -11.35 -16.83
CA SER A 80 -33.43 -11.03 -15.74
C SER A 80 -32.20 -11.93 -15.64
N HIS A 81 -32.14 -13.04 -16.38
CA HIS A 81 -31.04 -14.00 -16.37
C HIS A 81 -30.04 -13.81 -17.52
N LEU A 82 -30.37 -12.98 -18.52
CA LEU A 82 -29.47 -12.63 -19.61
C LEU A 82 -28.62 -11.40 -19.24
N PRO A 83 -27.33 -11.40 -19.60
CA PRO A 83 -26.48 -10.23 -19.40
C PRO A 83 -26.94 -9.07 -20.30
N PRO A 84 -26.82 -7.81 -19.85
CA PRO A 84 -27.02 -6.64 -20.69
C PRO A 84 -26.16 -6.68 -21.96
N ILE A 85 -26.70 -6.19 -23.07
CA ILE A 85 -26.01 -6.07 -24.35
C ILE A 85 -25.54 -4.62 -24.50
N VAL A 86 -24.27 -4.42 -24.79
CA VAL A 86 -23.68 -3.11 -25.07
C VAL A 86 -23.24 -3.10 -26.52
N HIS A 87 -23.81 -2.20 -27.31
CA HIS A 87 -23.44 -2.04 -28.71
C HIS A 87 -22.20 -1.16 -28.83
N VAL A 88 -21.15 -1.72 -29.42
CA VAL A 88 -19.90 -1.01 -29.72
C VAL A 88 -19.73 -0.81 -31.22
N THR A 89 -19.03 0.25 -31.61
CA THR A 89 -18.87 0.58 -33.04
C THR A 89 -17.48 0.25 -33.59
N PHE A 90 -16.65 -0.44 -32.83
CA PHE A 90 -15.27 -0.79 -33.18
C PHE A 90 -15.03 -2.30 -33.04
N MET A 91 -14.01 -2.81 -33.73
CA MET A 91 -13.59 -4.22 -33.69
C MET A 91 -14.73 -5.23 -33.92
N GLY A 92 -15.73 -4.84 -34.71
CA GLY A 92 -16.83 -5.72 -35.08
C GLY A 92 -16.53 -6.56 -36.31
N LEU A 93 -17.00 -7.81 -36.33
CA LEU A 93 -17.01 -8.62 -37.55
C LEU A 93 -18.15 -8.28 -38.50
N TYR A 94 -19.05 -7.38 -38.12
CA TYR A 94 -20.04 -6.73 -38.98
C TYR A 94 -20.21 -5.26 -38.54
N GLY A 95 -20.86 -4.46 -39.37
CA GLY A 95 -20.93 -3.00 -39.21
C GLY A 95 -19.76 -2.26 -39.87
N VAL A 96 -19.59 -0.97 -39.55
CA VAL A 96 -18.69 -0.03 -40.26
C VAL A 96 -17.22 -0.47 -40.27
N THR A 97 -16.78 -1.16 -39.22
CA THR A 97 -15.36 -1.51 -39.01
C THR A 97 -15.03 -2.95 -39.41
N SER A 98 -15.97 -3.65 -40.07
CA SER A 98 -15.80 -5.06 -40.38
C SER A 98 -14.79 -5.33 -41.51
N PRO A 99 -13.89 -6.31 -41.35
CA PRO A 99 -13.01 -6.79 -42.40
C PRO A 99 -13.68 -7.81 -43.33
N LEU A 100 -14.91 -8.23 -43.04
CA LEU A 100 -15.62 -9.23 -43.84
C LEU A 100 -16.08 -8.65 -45.19
N PRO A 101 -16.32 -9.50 -46.21
CA PRO A 101 -16.90 -9.06 -47.47
C PRO A 101 -18.22 -8.29 -47.28
N ALA A 102 -18.40 -7.23 -48.09
CA ALA A 102 -19.51 -6.29 -47.96
C ALA A 102 -20.91 -6.93 -48.03
N HIS A 103 -21.06 -8.08 -48.70
CA HIS A 103 -22.36 -8.77 -48.80
C HIS A 103 -22.85 -9.27 -47.43
N TYR A 104 -21.98 -9.92 -46.63
CA TYR A 104 -22.33 -10.37 -45.28
C TYR A 104 -22.72 -9.19 -44.38
N ILE A 105 -22.00 -8.07 -44.49
CA ILE A 105 -22.27 -6.87 -43.71
C ILE A 105 -23.61 -6.24 -44.13
N SER A 106 -23.89 -6.21 -45.44
CA SER A 106 -25.12 -5.67 -45.99
C SER A 106 -26.34 -6.51 -45.63
N ASP A 107 -26.23 -7.84 -45.61
CA ASP A 107 -27.33 -8.73 -45.25
C ASP A 107 -27.74 -8.54 -43.78
N ILE A 108 -26.75 -8.36 -42.90
CA ILE A 108 -26.96 -8.05 -41.48
C ILE A 108 -27.56 -6.65 -41.29
N ALA A 109 -27.01 -5.64 -41.97
CA ALA A 109 -27.49 -4.26 -41.86
C ALA A 109 -28.91 -4.07 -42.44
N GLN A 110 -29.28 -4.81 -43.49
CA GLN A 110 -30.61 -4.77 -44.11
C GLN A 110 -31.62 -5.73 -43.48
N GLN A 111 -31.23 -6.46 -42.42
CA GLN A 111 -32.09 -7.42 -41.71
C GLN A 111 -32.72 -8.47 -42.65
N ARG A 112 -31.92 -8.99 -43.59
CA ARG A 112 -32.40 -10.05 -44.51
C ARG A 112 -32.65 -11.36 -43.75
N GLU A 113 -33.40 -12.27 -44.36
CA GLU A 113 -33.73 -13.55 -43.74
C GLU A 113 -32.46 -14.31 -43.33
N GLY A 114 -32.42 -14.80 -42.08
CA GLY A 114 -31.24 -15.46 -41.50
C GLY A 114 -30.17 -14.55 -40.89
N HIS A 115 -30.35 -13.22 -40.91
CA HIS A 115 -29.36 -12.29 -40.34
C HIS A 115 -29.14 -12.48 -38.84
N GLU A 116 -30.16 -12.85 -38.07
CA GLU A 116 -30.06 -13.06 -36.61
C GLU A 116 -29.06 -14.17 -36.28
N ALA A 117 -29.18 -15.32 -36.94
CA ALA A 117 -28.27 -16.44 -36.73
C ALA A 117 -26.82 -16.11 -37.14
N ALA A 118 -26.66 -15.35 -38.23
CA ALA A 118 -25.34 -14.90 -38.68
C ALA A 118 -24.73 -13.88 -37.70
N ALA A 119 -25.51 -12.91 -37.23
CA ALA A 119 -25.08 -11.91 -36.25
C ALA A 119 -24.73 -12.56 -34.90
N ASP A 120 -25.60 -13.43 -34.37
CA ASP A 120 -25.36 -14.17 -33.12
C ASP A 120 -24.11 -15.04 -33.19
N PHE A 121 -23.86 -15.67 -34.34
CA PHE A 121 -22.63 -16.43 -34.57
C PHE A 121 -21.39 -15.54 -34.61
N LEU A 122 -21.46 -14.35 -35.21
CA LEU A 122 -20.32 -13.41 -35.26
C LEU A 122 -20.13 -12.64 -33.95
N ASP A 123 -21.16 -12.54 -33.13
CA ASP A 123 -21.16 -11.85 -31.86
C ASP A 123 -20.22 -12.51 -30.86
N ILE A 124 -20.17 -13.85 -30.80
CA ILE A 124 -19.26 -14.52 -29.85
C ILE A 124 -17.79 -14.20 -30.15
N PHE A 125 -17.41 -14.15 -31.43
CA PHE A 125 -16.04 -13.82 -31.83
C PHE A 125 -15.75 -12.34 -31.56
N SER A 126 -16.66 -11.45 -31.94
CA SER A 126 -16.53 -10.01 -31.70
C SER A 126 -16.41 -9.71 -30.20
N HIS A 127 -17.32 -10.25 -29.40
CA HIS A 127 -17.34 -10.11 -27.95
C HIS A 127 -16.02 -10.59 -27.32
N ARG A 128 -15.51 -11.75 -27.73
CA ARG A 128 -14.24 -12.28 -27.20
C ARG A 128 -13.04 -11.44 -27.62
N LEU A 129 -12.98 -10.94 -28.84
CA LEU A 129 -11.92 -10.04 -29.31
C LEU A 129 -11.91 -8.73 -28.52
N ILE A 130 -13.07 -8.06 -28.42
CA ILE A 130 -13.23 -6.80 -27.67
C ILE A 130 -12.83 -6.97 -26.21
N THR A 131 -13.26 -8.07 -25.62
CA THR A 131 -12.98 -8.38 -24.21
C THR A 131 -11.50 -8.67 -23.96
N GLN A 132 -10.82 -9.41 -24.86
CA GLN A 132 -9.37 -9.60 -24.75
C GLN A 132 -8.59 -8.32 -25.04
N TYR A 133 -9.08 -7.46 -25.93
CA TYR A 133 -8.50 -6.14 -26.18
C TYR A 133 -8.50 -5.28 -24.90
N TYR A 134 -9.62 -5.23 -24.17
CA TYR A 134 -9.70 -4.58 -22.86
C TYR A 134 -8.67 -5.15 -21.87
N ARG A 135 -8.49 -6.48 -21.84
CA ARG A 135 -7.49 -7.12 -20.97
C ARG A 135 -6.06 -6.76 -21.30
N ILE A 136 -5.72 -6.70 -22.58
CA ILE A 136 -4.38 -6.31 -23.04
C ILE A 136 -4.11 -4.87 -22.61
N TRP A 137 -5.06 -3.97 -22.79
CA TRP A 137 -4.95 -2.60 -22.30
C TRP A 137 -4.76 -2.56 -20.77
N ARG A 138 -5.60 -3.27 -20.02
CA ARG A 138 -5.55 -3.33 -18.55
C ARG A 138 -4.20 -3.88 -18.07
N LYS A 139 -3.64 -4.88 -18.75
CA LYS A 139 -2.34 -5.49 -18.42
C LYS A 139 -1.18 -4.48 -18.40
N TYR A 140 -1.22 -3.46 -19.24
CA TYR A 140 -0.16 -2.44 -19.34
C TYR A 140 -0.52 -1.12 -18.64
N SER A 141 -1.72 -1.01 -18.08
CA SER A 141 -2.18 0.16 -17.33
C SER A 141 -2.05 -0.07 -15.82
N TYR A 142 -0.92 0.33 -15.24
CA TYR A 142 -0.67 0.14 -13.80
C TYR A 142 -1.71 0.82 -12.90
N PRO A 143 -2.11 2.10 -13.13
CA PRO A 143 -3.13 2.73 -12.29
C PRO A 143 -4.49 2.01 -12.34
N ALA A 144 -4.82 1.36 -13.44
CA ALA A 144 -6.07 0.60 -13.61
C ALA A 144 -6.04 -0.77 -12.91
N THR A 145 -4.85 -1.29 -12.61
CA THR A 145 -4.66 -2.60 -11.97
C THR A 145 -4.29 -2.47 -10.51
N PHE A 146 -4.01 -1.27 -10.00
CA PHE A 146 -3.70 -1.05 -8.60
C PHE A 146 -4.89 -1.41 -7.72
N GLU A 147 -4.77 -2.53 -7.03
CA GLU A 147 -5.73 -2.97 -6.02
C GLU A 147 -5.27 -2.54 -4.64
N ALA A 148 -6.21 -2.08 -3.81
CA ALA A 148 -5.90 -1.58 -2.48
C ALA A 148 -5.10 -2.62 -1.68
N GLY A 149 -3.90 -2.24 -1.23
CA GLY A 149 -2.97 -3.12 -0.53
C GLY A 149 -1.89 -3.75 -1.42
N GLY A 150 -1.84 -3.43 -2.72
CA GLY A 150 -0.81 -3.93 -3.64
C GLY A 150 -0.95 -5.43 -3.92
N GLN A 151 -2.19 -5.91 -4.03
CA GLN A 151 -2.50 -7.32 -4.30
C GLN A 151 -2.24 -7.70 -5.77
N ASP A 152 -2.19 -6.72 -6.65
CA ASP A 152 -1.96 -6.92 -8.07
C ASP A 152 -0.54 -7.43 -8.36
N LYS A 153 -0.40 -8.22 -9.42
CA LYS A 153 0.87 -8.84 -9.80
C LYS A 153 1.97 -7.80 -10.05
N THR A 154 1.62 -6.66 -10.65
CA THR A 154 2.56 -5.57 -10.93
C THR A 154 3.11 -4.94 -9.66
N SER A 155 2.27 -4.65 -8.67
CA SER A 155 2.67 -4.19 -7.34
C SER A 155 3.51 -5.22 -6.61
N GLN A 156 3.17 -6.51 -6.72
CA GLN A 156 3.99 -7.60 -6.18
C GLN A 156 5.37 -7.68 -6.84
N TYR A 157 5.49 -7.39 -8.14
CA TYR A 157 6.80 -7.29 -8.80
C TYR A 157 7.61 -6.11 -8.26
N LEU A 158 6.98 -4.96 -8.03
CA LEU A 158 7.65 -3.80 -7.41
C LEU A 158 8.09 -4.12 -5.98
N LEU A 159 7.26 -4.83 -5.20
CA LEU A 159 7.64 -5.33 -3.88
C LEU A 159 8.77 -6.37 -3.96
N GLY A 160 8.80 -7.19 -5.00
CA GLY A 160 9.92 -8.08 -5.32
C GLY A 160 11.25 -7.32 -5.48
N LEU A 161 11.23 -6.23 -6.26
CA LEU A 161 12.39 -5.34 -6.42
C LEU A 161 12.79 -4.66 -5.10
N ALA A 162 11.80 -4.35 -4.26
CA ALA A 162 12.01 -3.85 -2.89
C ALA A 162 12.52 -4.92 -1.89
N ARG A 163 12.78 -6.16 -2.35
CA ARG A 163 13.20 -7.32 -1.54
C ARG A 163 12.12 -7.81 -0.56
N LEU A 164 10.85 -7.60 -0.90
CA LEU A 164 9.65 -8.00 -0.16
C LEU A 164 8.77 -8.99 -0.95
N GLY A 165 9.32 -9.68 -1.95
CA GLY A 165 8.58 -10.60 -2.82
C GLY A 165 8.45 -12.04 -2.30
N ILE A 166 9.06 -12.38 -1.15
CA ILE A 166 9.01 -13.74 -0.60
C ILE A 166 7.73 -13.91 0.22
N PRO A 167 6.84 -14.86 -0.11
CA PRO A 167 5.61 -15.08 0.66
C PRO A 167 5.97 -15.46 2.11
N GLY A 168 5.25 -14.90 3.08
CA GLY A 168 5.58 -15.02 4.51
C GLY A 168 6.29 -13.80 5.09
N CYS A 169 6.98 -13.00 4.28
CA CYS A 169 7.69 -11.82 4.79
C CYS A 169 6.74 -10.71 5.26
N ALA A 170 5.58 -10.56 4.61
CA ALA A 170 4.57 -9.57 4.94
C ALA A 170 3.96 -9.80 6.33
N GLN A 171 3.80 -11.05 6.74
CA GLN A 171 3.26 -11.43 8.05
C GLN A 171 4.17 -11.00 9.21
N ASN A 172 5.46 -10.85 8.96
CA ASN A 172 6.43 -10.34 9.94
C ASN A 172 6.39 -8.82 10.09
N ILE A 173 5.54 -8.13 9.31
CA ILE A 173 5.41 -6.68 9.25
C ILE A 173 3.98 -6.31 9.64
N ALA A 174 3.80 -5.62 10.76
CA ALA A 174 2.49 -5.20 11.25
C ALA A 174 1.94 -3.95 10.53
N THR A 175 2.21 -3.75 9.24
CA THR A 175 1.73 -2.59 8.46
C THR A 175 1.39 -2.98 7.02
N PRO A 176 0.45 -2.27 6.35
CA PRO A 176 0.19 -2.49 4.93
C PRO A 176 1.45 -2.32 4.09
N VAL A 177 1.90 -3.41 3.47
CA VAL A 177 3.16 -3.46 2.71
C VAL A 177 3.16 -2.52 1.50
N SER A 178 1.98 -2.18 0.96
CA SER A 178 1.84 -1.19 -0.12
C SER A 178 2.43 0.18 0.22
N ARG A 179 2.53 0.56 1.50
CA ARG A 179 3.17 1.81 1.92
C ARG A 179 4.63 1.89 1.50
N PHE A 180 5.32 0.75 1.41
CA PHE A 180 6.70 0.70 0.92
C PHE A 180 6.82 1.02 -0.58
N LEU A 181 5.75 0.94 -1.37
CA LEU A 181 5.77 1.36 -2.77
C LEU A 181 6.10 2.86 -2.93
N ALA A 182 5.64 3.70 -1.98
CA ALA A 182 5.99 5.12 -1.95
C ALA A 182 7.50 5.35 -1.70
N LEU A 183 8.18 4.39 -1.09
CA LEU A 183 9.59 4.43 -0.71
C LEU A 183 10.45 3.57 -1.64
N LEU A 184 9.89 3.05 -2.72
CA LEU A 184 10.56 2.13 -3.63
C LEU A 184 11.92 2.65 -4.13
N PRO A 185 12.04 3.91 -4.59
CA PRO A 185 13.33 4.42 -5.07
C PRO A 185 14.43 4.38 -4.00
N LEU A 186 14.07 4.63 -2.74
CA LEU A 186 14.99 4.65 -1.60
C LEU A 186 15.43 3.24 -1.19
N MET A 187 14.60 2.23 -1.44
CA MET A 187 14.91 0.83 -1.10
C MET A 187 15.88 0.18 -2.08
N LEU A 188 15.92 0.65 -3.33
CA LEU A 188 16.85 0.19 -4.37
C LEU A 188 18.31 0.53 -4.04
N LEU A 189 18.53 1.57 -3.23
CA LEU A 189 19.86 1.96 -2.80
C LEU A 189 20.49 0.91 -1.86
N PRO A 190 21.81 0.71 -1.91
CA PRO A 190 22.50 -0.23 -1.01
C PRO A 190 22.51 0.28 0.44
N GLY A 191 22.70 1.58 0.63
CA GLY A 191 22.73 2.25 1.93
C GLY A 191 21.36 2.72 2.40
N ARG A 192 21.28 3.11 3.68
CA ARG A 192 20.11 3.77 4.27
C ARG A 192 20.57 5.11 4.83
N THR A 193 20.19 6.19 4.16
CA THR A 193 20.67 7.54 4.42
C THR A 193 19.72 8.30 5.34
N ALA A 194 20.18 9.46 5.84
CA ALA A 194 19.34 10.38 6.62
C ALA A 194 18.11 10.85 5.82
N GLU A 195 18.28 11.07 4.50
CA GLU A 195 17.18 11.41 3.59
C GLU A 195 16.06 10.38 3.63
N GLY A 196 16.41 9.09 3.70
CA GLY A 196 15.45 8.02 3.85
C GLY A 196 14.61 8.13 5.12
N LEU A 197 15.26 8.38 6.26
CA LEU A 197 14.56 8.57 7.54
C LEU A 197 13.66 9.81 7.52
N THR A 198 14.11 10.90 6.91
CA THR A 198 13.29 12.11 6.73
C THR A 198 12.07 11.82 5.86
N SER A 199 12.25 11.11 4.74
CA SER A 199 11.17 10.71 3.84
C SER A 199 10.11 9.85 4.54
N LEU A 200 10.52 8.92 5.43
CA LEU A 200 9.58 8.14 6.26
C LEU A 200 8.70 9.04 7.12
N VAL A 201 9.30 10.03 7.79
CA VAL A 201 8.57 10.93 8.70
C VAL A 201 7.62 11.83 7.89
N THR A 202 8.09 12.40 6.78
CA THR A 202 7.28 13.26 5.90
C THR A 202 6.13 12.49 5.24
N LEU A 203 6.35 11.23 4.87
CA LEU A 203 5.31 10.37 4.30
C LEU A 203 4.17 10.10 5.31
N LEU A 204 4.50 9.89 6.58
CA LEU A 204 3.51 9.63 7.63
C LEU A 204 2.79 10.90 8.09
N ALA A 205 3.53 12.00 8.24
CA ALA A 205 2.99 13.29 8.68
C ALA A 205 3.69 14.43 7.93
N PRO A 206 3.08 14.95 6.84
CA PRO A 206 3.70 15.93 5.95
C PRO A 206 4.13 17.24 6.65
N GLY A 207 3.47 17.63 7.73
CA GLY A 207 3.83 18.82 8.52
C GLY A 207 5.01 18.60 9.47
N THR A 208 5.38 17.35 9.75
CA THR A 208 6.43 17.01 10.72
C THR A 208 7.81 17.18 10.10
N GLN A 209 8.65 17.97 10.76
CA GLN A 209 10.06 18.14 10.39
C GLN A 209 10.92 17.08 11.09
N ALA A 210 11.91 16.55 10.38
CA ALA A 210 12.84 15.55 10.90
C ALA A 210 14.29 15.97 10.67
N ARG A 211 15.14 15.71 11.67
CA ARG A 211 16.59 15.88 11.58
C ARG A 211 17.28 14.63 12.11
N VAL A 212 18.37 14.25 11.45
CA VAL A 212 19.16 13.07 11.80
C VAL A 212 20.56 13.50 12.21
N TRP A 213 21.04 13.01 13.36
CA TRP A 213 22.44 13.11 13.77
C TRP A 213 23.06 11.73 13.74
N HIS A 214 24.23 11.66 13.12
CA HIS A 214 25.05 10.47 13.08
C HIS A 214 25.83 10.30 14.38
N HIS A 215 26.38 9.11 14.58
CA HIS A 215 27.26 8.79 15.70
C HIS A 215 26.64 9.07 17.08
N ASP A 216 25.40 8.62 17.27
CA ASP A 216 24.72 8.77 18.56
C ASP A 216 25.40 7.88 19.61
N ARG A 217 25.81 8.49 20.73
CA ARG A 217 26.62 7.81 21.75
C ARG A 217 25.75 6.90 22.62
N ARG A 218 26.10 5.62 22.67
CA ARG A 218 25.52 4.61 23.57
C ARG A 218 26.57 4.04 24.51
N ARG A 219 26.16 3.73 25.75
CA ARG A 219 26.99 2.98 26.71
C ARG A 219 26.76 1.48 26.50
N ILE A 220 27.84 0.73 26.37
CA ILE A 220 27.83 -0.73 26.23
C ILE A 220 28.37 -1.36 27.52
N PRO A 221 27.62 -2.24 28.20
CA PRO A 221 28.12 -2.97 29.36
C PRO A 221 29.30 -3.87 28.97
N LEU A 222 30.37 -3.86 29.76
CA LEU A 222 31.49 -4.78 29.56
C LEU A 222 31.16 -6.16 30.11
N LYS A 223 31.62 -7.21 29.41
CA LYS A 223 31.50 -8.59 29.90
C LYS A 223 32.46 -8.88 31.04
N THR A 224 33.66 -8.31 30.99
CA THR A 224 34.70 -8.46 32.01
C THR A 224 35.35 -7.09 32.28
N PRO A 225 35.69 -6.78 33.55
CA PRO A 225 36.36 -5.53 33.88
C PRO A 225 37.83 -5.56 33.46
N LEU A 226 38.43 -4.38 33.28
CA LEU A 226 39.86 -4.23 33.03
C LEU A 226 40.65 -4.51 34.31
N THR A 227 41.50 -5.53 34.28
CA THR A 227 42.32 -5.96 35.42
C THR A 227 43.77 -6.21 35.00
N MET A 228 44.71 -6.01 35.91
CA MET A 228 46.12 -6.39 35.71
C MET A 228 46.30 -7.90 35.96
N ARG A 229 47.03 -8.59 35.07
CA ARG A 229 47.31 -10.03 35.14
C ARG A 229 48.76 -10.29 34.73
N VAL A 230 49.40 -11.30 35.33
CA VAL A 230 50.80 -11.67 35.04
C VAL A 230 50.90 -12.65 33.87
N HIS A 231 50.15 -13.77 33.91
CA HIS A 231 50.23 -14.83 32.89
C HIS A 231 49.55 -14.44 31.56
N HIS A 232 48.45 -13.69 31.63
CA HIS A 232 47.69 -13.23 30.45
C HIS A 232 47.34 -11.73 30.58
N PRO A 233 48.34 -10.83 30.45
CA PRO A 233 48.13 -9.39 30.52
C PRO A 233 47.33 -8.87 29.33
N VAL A 234 46.55 -7.81 29.55
CA VAL A 234 45.83 -7.12 28.48
C VAL A 234 46.83 -6.26 27.69
N SER A 235 46.86 -6.43 26.37
CA SER A 235 47.69 -5.60 25.50
C SER A 235 47.04 -4.24 25.24
N LEU A 236 47.83 -3.17 25.24
CA LEU A 236 47.37 -1.84 24.84
C LEU A 236 46.95 -1.75 23.37
N LYS A 237 47.37 -2.72 22.53
CA LYS A 237 46.88 -2.85 21.15
C LYS A 237 45.36 -3.02 21.08
N SER A 238 44.75 -3.60 22.12
CA SER A 238 43.30 -3.80 22.23
C SER A 238 42.54 -2.53 22.59
N ARG A 239 43.22 -1.40 22.83
CA ARG A 239 42.62 -0.11 23.25
C ARG A 239 41.66 -0.29 24.45
N PRO A 240 42.10 -0.89 25.57
CA PRO A 240 41.24 -1.18 26.70
C PRO A 240 40.71 0.10 27.36
N VAL A 241 39.52 0.03 27.92
CA VAL A 241 38.86 1.08 28.72
C VAL A 241 38.56 0.57 30.13
N MET A 242 38.13 1.46 31.02
CA MET A 242 37.73 1.08 32.37
C MET A 242 36.56 0.08 32.39
N GLY A 243 36.48 -0.69 33.48
CA GLY A 243 35.73 -1.96 33.53
C GLY A 243 34.19 -1.88 33.54
N ASP A 244 33.59 -0.71 33.63
CA ASP A 244 32.13 -0.60 33.75
C ASP A 244 31.43 -0.62 32.39
N HIS A 245 31.76 0.36 31.53
CA HIS A 245 31.07 0.58 30.26
C HIS A 245 32.03 1.09 29.18
N ALA A 246 31.85 0.62 27.96
CA ALA A 246 32.46 1.17 26.75
C ALA A 246 31.49 2.15 26.06
N THR A 247 32.03 2.93 25.13
CA THR A 247 31.24 3.83 24.28
C THR A 247 31.09 3.25 22.88
N ASP A 248 29.86 3.18 22.39
CA ASP A 248 29.53 2.88 21.01
C ASP A 248 28.99 4.17 20.36
N VAL A 249 29.61 4.56 19.25
CA VAL A 249 29.20 5.70 18.41
C VAL A 249 28.93 5.26 16.98
N ASN A 250 28.85 3.96 16.71
CA ASN A 250 28.66 3.42 15.36
C ASN A 250 27.40 2.58 15.23
N GLY A 251 26.79 2.15 16.35
CA GLY A 251 25.57 1.33 16.34
C GLY A 251 24.25 2.10 16.32
N GLN A 252 24.25 3.43 16.50
CA GLN A 252 23.03 4.22 16.65
C GLN A 252 23.03 5.56 15.92
N VAL A 253 21.84 6.00 15.52
CA VAL A 253 21.56 7.35 15.03
C VAL A 253 20.43 8.00 15.82
N LEU A 254 20.46 9.33 15.91
CA LEU A 254 19.41 10.12 16.55
C LEU A 254 18.47 10.70 15.49
N LEU A 255 17.18 10.38 15.58
CA LEU A 255 16.12 10.97 14.78
C LEU A 255 15.28 11.89 15.68
N GLN A 256 15.41 13.20 15.48
CA GLN A 256 14.60 14.22 16.14
C GLN A 256 13.46 14.65 15.23
N LEU A 257 12.25 14.65 15.78
CA LEU A 257 11.05 15.13 15.15
C LEU A 257 10.67 16.49 15.75
N SER A 258 10.01 17.33 14.97
CA SER A 258 9.44 18.61 15.40
C SER A 258 8.12 18.83 14.67
N THR A 259 7.07 19.16 15.42
CA THR A 259 5.72 19.39 14.87
C THR A 259 5.17 20.74 15.32
N GLN A 260 4.20 21.25 14.57
CA GLN A 260 3.52 22.52 14.88
C GLN A 260 2.10 22.31 15.42
N THR A 261 1.54 21.11 15.26
CA THR A 261 0.12 20.83 15.52
C THR A 261 -0.05 19.79 16.64
N GLY A 262 -0.93 20.07 17.60
CA GLY A 262 -1.23 19.15 18.72
C GLY A 262 -1.77 17.77 18.29
N SER A 263 -2.48 17.70 17.16
CA SER A 263 -2.93 16.43 16.56
C SER A 263 -1.75 15.52 16.19
N GLU A 264 -0.73 16.08 15.53
CA GLU A 264 0.49 15.33 15.18
C GLU A 264 1.26 14.94 16.44
N VAL A 265 1.35 15.83 17.44
CA VAL A 265 1.97 15.52 18.73
C VAL A 265 1.33 14.28 19.34
N GLN A 266 0.00 14.24 19.43
CA GLN A 266 -0.70 13.08 19.99
C GLN A 266 -0.50 11.81 19.15
N GLY A 267 -0.36 11.94 17.83
CA GLY A 267 -0.02 10.82 16.94
C GLY A 267 1.40 10.28 17.15
N TRP A 268 2.37 11.15 17.48
CA TRP A 268 3.77 10.81 17.71
C TRP A 268 4.08 10.33 19.13
N LEU A 269 3.28 10.72 20.12
CA LEU A 269 3.45 10.24 21.50
C LEU A 269 3.36 8.71 21.57
N PRO A 270 4.02 8.07 22.56
CA PRO A 270 3.89 6.62 22.78
C PRO A 270 2.42 6.21 22.87
N GLY A 271 2.04 5.18 22.09
CA GLY A 271 0.65 4.73 21.94
C GLY A 271 -0.13 5.38 20.79
N GLY A 272 0.44 6.40 20.13
CA GLY A 272 -0.11 7.02 18.93
C GLY A 272 0.12 6.20 17.66
N HIS A 273 -0.71 6.44 16.64
CA HIS A 273 -0.67 5.72 15.37
C HIS A 273 0.59 6.02 14.54
N LEU A 274 1.05 7.28 14.49
CA LEU A 274 2.27 7.67 13.76
C LEU A 274 3.51 7.02 14.37
N TYR A 275 3.57 6.93 15.69
CA TYR A 275 4.66 6.25 16.39
C TYR A 275 4.75 4.77 16.01
N SER A 276 3.60 4.07 16.02
CA SER A 276 3.52 2.66 15.62
C SER A 276 3.90 2.47 14.15
N ASP A 277 3.38 3.33 13.28
CA ASP A 277 3.62 3.26 11.84
C ASP A 277 5.09 3.51 11.49
N LEU A 278 5.75 4.47 12.15
CA LEU A 278 7.18 4.72 11.95
C LEU A 278 8.02 3.51 12.34
N LEU A 279 7.74 2.88 13.49
CA LEU A 279 8.45 1.68 13.92
C LEU A 279 8.26 0.52 12.93
N ALA A 280 7.05 0.37 12.37
CA ALA A 280 6.77 -0.65 11.36
C ALA A 280 7.51 -0.39 10.04
N LEU A 281 7.65 0.86 9.60
CA LEU A 281 8.45 1.20 8.42
C LEU A 281 9.96 1.01 8.67
N LEU A 282 10.45 1.41 9.84
CA LEU A 282 11.85 1.19 10.24
C LEU A 282 12.22 -0.30 10.27
N HIS A 283 11.26 -1.15 10.68
CA HIS A 283 11.41 -2.61 10.72
C HIS A 283 11.96 -3.19 9.42
N VAL A 284 11.52 -2.64 8.29
CA VAL A 284 11.93 -3.08 6.95
C VAL A 284 13.05 -2.19 6.40
N TYR A 285 12.90 -0.87 6.51
CA TYR A 285 13.82 0.07 5.89
C TYR A 285 15.23 -0.07 6.47
N LEU A 286 15.39 0.01 7.80
CA LEU A 286 16.67 -0.17 8.48
C LEU A 286 16.94 -1.64 8.80
N GLY A 287 15.92 -2.39 9.20
CA GLY A 287 16.09 -3.78 9.60
C GLY A 287 16.97 -3.87 10.86
N SER A 288 18.00 -4.71 10.80
CA SER A 288 18.97 -4.94 11.89
C SER A 288 20.28 -4.19 11.72
N ARG A 289 20.36 -3.22 10.79
CA ARG A 289 21.62 -2.51 10.48
C ARG A 289 22.07 -1.58 11.61
N LEU A 290 21.14 -0.74 12.07
CA LEU A 290 21.37 0.30 13.09
C LEU A 290 20.13 0.45 13.94
N ASP A 291 20.34 0.84 15.19
CA ASP A 291 19.25 1.26 16.07
C ASP A 291 18.98 2.77 15.90
N VAL A 292 17.75 3.19 16.17
CA VAL A 292 17.36 4.61 16.08
C VAL A 292 16.81 5.09 17.40
N ARG A 293 17.39 6.16 17.95
CA ARG A 293 16.84 6.88 19.10
C ARG A 293 15.88 7.96 18.61
N LEU A 294 14.68 8.00 19.19
CA LEU A 294 13.59 8.86 18.77
C LEU A 294 13.27 9.91 19.83
N GLN A 295 13.29 11.19 19.44
CA GLN A 295 12.90 12.31 20.31
C GLN A 295 12.02 13.31 19.56
N LEU A 296 11.12 13.99 20.28
CA LEU A 296 10.19 14.98 19.75
C LEU A 296 10.43 16.33 20.44
N CYS A 297 10.60 17.39 19.66
CA CYS A 297 10.82 18.76 20.11
C CYS A 297 9.61 19.62 19.75
N VAL A 298 8.80 19.98 20.74
CA VAL A 298 7.55 20.74 20.54
C VAL A 298 7.31 21.72 21.67
N GLU A 299 6.50 22.75 21.44
CA GLU A 299 6.13 23.70 22.49
C GLU A 299 5.44 23.02 23.67
N ARG A 300 5.71 23.50 24.89
CA ARG A 300 5.11 22.96 26.12
C ARG A 300 3.58 23.01 26.11
N SER A 301 2.99 23.98 25.40
CA SER A 301 1.55 24.17 25.21
C SER A 301 0.86 22.96 24.57
N LEU A 302 1.57 22.21 23.72
CA LEU A 302 1.06 21.06 23.00
C LEU A 302 1.17 19.74 23.79
N LEU A 303 1.83 19.75 24.94
CA LEU A 303 2.05 18.56 25.75
C LEU A 303 0.99 18.41 26.86
N PRO A 304 0.53 17.18 27.14
CA PRO A 304 -0.40 16.94 28.23
C PRO A 304 0.27 17.14 29.60
N ASP A 305 -0.53 17.53 30.60
CA ASP A 305 -0.10 17.55 31.99
C ASP A 305 -0.09 16.12 32.56
N ALA A 306 1.01 15.74 33.21
CA ALA A 306 1.13 14.44 33.85
C ALA A 306 0.08 14.28 34.96
N ARG A 307 -0.75 13.24 34.85
CA ARG A 307 -1.79 12.89 35.83
C ARG A 307 -1.68 11.42 36.20
N LEU A 308 -1.90 11.12 37.48
CA LEU A 308 -1.99 9.75 37.95
C LEU A 308 -3.31 9.11 37.46
N SER A 309 -3.24 7.81 37.23
CA SER A 309 -4.37 6.96 36.87
C SER A 309 -4.18 5.61 37.56
N CYS A 310 -5.26 5.03 38.07
CA CYS A 310 -5.24 3.68 38.64
C CYS A 310 -5.08 2.57 37.59
N ARG A 311 -5.39 2.86 36.32
CA ARG A 311 -5.24 1.93 35.19
C ARG A 311 -4.22 2.45 34.18
N PRO A 312 -3.27 1.60 33.72
CA PRO A 312 -2.38 1.95 32.63
C PRO A 312 -3.15 1.99 31.31
N ALA A 313 -2.77 2.92 30.44
CA ALA A 313 -3.31 3.05 29.09
C ALA A 313 -2.16 3.31 28.11
N ALA A 314 -2.35 2.97 26.83
CA ALA A 314 -1.33 3.15 25.80
C ALA A 314 -0.84 4.61 25.69
N GLY A 315 -1.76 5.58 25.79
CA GLY A 315 -1.45 7.01 25.78
C GLY A 315 -1.14 7.63 27.15
N SER A 316 -0.94 6.81 28.19
CA SER A 316 -0.58 7.32 29.52
C SER A 316 0.85 7.87 29.53
N PRO A 317 1.12 8.99 30.23
CA PRO A 317 2.48 9.52 30.33
C PRO A 317 3.42 8.49 30.97
N GLN A 318 4.63 8.37 30.42
CA GLN A 318 5.67 7.46 30.89
C GLN A 318 6.71 8.25 31.69
N LEU A 319 7.06 7.75 32.88
CA LEU A 319 7.92 8.43 33.87
C LEU A 319 9.21 9.00 33.28
N GLY A 320 9.98 8.19 32.54
CA GLY A 320 11.28 8.58 31.96
C GLY A 320 11.20 9.17 30.55
N ARG A 321 10.01 9.55 30.06
CA ARG A 321 9.82 9.95 28.65
C ARG A 321 8.91 11.16 28.46
N THR A 322 7.67 11.08 28.94
CA THR A 322 6.59 12.04 28.59
C THR A 322 5.84 12.60 29.80
N ALA A 323 6.15 12.14 31.03
CA ALA A 323 5.50 12.62 32.25
C ALA A 323 5.99 14.02 32.67
N VAL A 324 5.55 15.05 31.95
CA VAL A 324 5.85 16.45 32.24
C VAL A 324 4.84 17.01 33.24
N MET A 325 5.31 17.54 34.37
CA MET A 325 4.45 18.17 35.37
C MET A 325 3.83 19.47 34.85
N ARG A 326 2.67 19.84 35.41
CA ARG A 326 2.00 21.10 35.12
C ARG A 326 2.83 22.28 35.64
N THR A 327 3.07 23.27 34.78
CA THR A 327 3.71 24.53 35.18
C THR A 327 2.69 25.38 35.97
N GLN A 328 3.06 25.81 37.18
CA GLN A 328 2.20 26.70 37.97
C GLN A 328 2.18 28.10 37.35
N ALA A 329 0.98 28.68 37.21
CA ALA A 329 0.75 29.95 36.51
C ALA A 329 1.58 31.14 37.04
N LYS A 330 2.08 31.04 38.28
CA LYS A 330 2.93 32.05 38.93
C LYS A 330 4.34 32.20 38.30
N ILE A 331 4.76 31.24 37.47
CA ILE A 331 6.08 31.20 36.80
C ILE A 331 5.93 31.41 35.27
N ALA A 332 4.69 31.48 34.76
CA ALA A 332 4.39 31.52 33.33
C ALA A 332 4.43 32.95 32.77
N THR A 333 5.61 33.58 32.75
CA THR A 333 5.82 34.91 32.14
C THR A 333 6.50 34.86 30.77
N SER A 334 6.91 33.69 30.27
CA SER A 334 7.48 33.56 28.91
C SER A 334 6.58 32.79 27.97
N ALA A 335 6.70 33.10 26.66
CA ALA A 335 6.18 32.28 25.57
C ALA A 335 6.50 30.79 25.78
N ALA A 336 5.62 29.91 25.31
CA ALA A 336 5.72 28.47 25.50
C ALA A 336 7.06 27.96 24.93
N ARG A 337 7.99 27.59 25.81
CA ARG A 337 9.29 27.07 25.41
C ARG A 337 9.15 25.72 24.70
N VAL A 338 10.04 25.47 23.74
CA VAL A 338 10.18 24.15 23.11
C VAL A 338 10.76 23.17 24.14
N MET A 339 10.10 22.04 24.31
CA MET A 339 10.46 20.93 25.17
C MET A 339 10.90 19.75 24.32
N THR A 340 12.03 19.14 24.67
CA THR A 340 12.47 17.87 24.08
C THR A 340 12.01 16.72 24.95
N ILE A 341 11.15 15.87 24.40
CA ILE A 341 10.68 14.64 25.04
C ILE A 341 11.17 13.41 24.29
N SER A 342 11.32 12.29 24.99
CA SER A 342 11.72 11.02 24.38
C SER A 342 10.51 10.25 23.89
N LEU A 343 10.53 9.79 22.63
CA LEU A 343 9.49 8.91 22.10
C LEU A 343 9.83 7.45 22.39
N GLY A 344 11.09 7.07 22.16
CA GLY A 344 11.59 5.73 22.44
C GLY A 344 12.82 5.38 21.62
N ARG A 345 13.00 4.07 21.38
CA ARG A 345 14.12 3.54 20.60
C ARG A 345 13.64 2.39 19.73
N TYR A 346 14.04 2.42 18.47
CA TYR A 346 13.85 1.31 17.54
C TYR A 346 15.05 0.36 17.63
N GLN A 347 14.78 -0.91 17.90
CA GLN A 347 15.74 -2.00 17.94
C GLN A 347 14.99 -3.31 17.64
N ARG A 348 15.42 -4.08 16.64
CA ARG A 348 14.76 -5.35 16.26
C ARG A 348 15.23 -6.53 17.10
N VAL A 349 16.55 -6.73 17.16
CA VAL A 349 17.15 -7.86 17.85
C VAL A 349 17.40 -7.46 19.29
N GLN A 350 16.66 -8.08 20.19
CA GLN A 350 16.95 -8.02 21.62
C GLN A 350 18.07 -9.03 21.87
N GLU A 351 19.22 -8.57 22.36
CA GLU A 351 20.36 -9.43 22.73
C GLU A 351 20.02 -10.17 24.03
N HIS A 352 19.08 -11.09 23.95
CA HIS A 352 18.67 -11.92 25.07
C HIS A 352 19.54 -13.19 25.13
N TYR A 353 19.91 -13.59 26.34
CA TYR A 353 20.73 -14.79 26.52
C TYR A 353 19.87 -16.05 26.35
N GLN A 354 19.95 -16.66 25.16
CA GLN A 354 19.41 -17.99 24.84
C GLN A 354 20.46 -18.85 24.13
N ARG A 355 21.74 -18.52 24.31
CA ARG A 355 22.83 -19.34 23.78
C ARG A 355 22.83 -20.66 24.55
N LYS A 356 22.47 -21.74 23.85
CA LYS A 356 22.73 -23.10 24.32
C LYS A 356 24.19 -23.39 23.99
N GLU A 357 24.94 -23.85 24.99
CA GLU A 357 26.34 -24.21 24.80
C GLU A 357 26.46 -25.25 23.68
N THR A 358 27.64 -25.32 23.06
CA THR A 358 27.84 -26.20 21.91
C THR A 358 28.06 -27.64 22.37
N GLN A 359 27.31 -28.59 21.80
CA GLN A 359 27.53 -30.02 22.02
C GLN A 359 28.52 -30.60 21.02
N GLU A 360 28.40 -30.17 19.76
CA GLU A 360 29.27 -30.52 18.64
C GLU A 360 29.42 -29.29 17.76
N ASN A 361 30.51 -29.22 17.00
CA ASN A 361 30.71 -28.19 15.99
C ASN A 361 31.18 -28.84 14.69
N GLY A 362 31.01 -28.15 13.56
CA GLY A 362 31.60 -28.61 12.30
C GLY A 362 33.11 -28.81 12.48
N ASP A 363 33.57 -30.03 12.34
CA ASP A 363 34.93 -30.51 12.62
C ASP A 363 35.66 -30.97 11.35
N TYR A 364 35.17 -30.51 10.18
CA TYR A 364 35.82 -30.76 8.91
C TYR A 364 37.29 -30.35 8.96
N ARG A 365 38.17 -31.28 8.59
CA ARG A 365 39.62 -31.06 8.47
C ARG A 365 40.01 -30.24 7.24
N TRP A 366 39.03 -29.55 6.62
CA TRP A 366 38.99 -29.12 5.21
C TRP A 366 38.56 -30.22 4.24
#